data_AF-A0A3R7DCK4-F1
#
_entry.id   AF-A0A3R7DCK4-F1
#
_cell.length_a   1.000
_cell.length_b   1.000
_cell.length_c   1.000
_cell.angle_alpha   90.00
_cell.angle_beta   90.00
_cell.angle_gamma   90.00
#
_symmetry.space_group_name_H-M   'P 1'
#
loop_
_entity.id
_entity.type
_entity.pdbx_description
1 polymer ?
#
loop_
_entity_poly.entity_id
_entity_poly.type
_entity_poly.pdbx_seq_one_letter_code
_entity_poly.pdbx_strand_id
1 'polypeptide(L)' 'MREFWDTHDSAAYFEDMEDDEVQVTFKHEKGVLVLPLGEGRLRSVREIALEEGVSSNLLLKSWIDEGIKRKMKIIKNV' A
#
# COMPACT_ATOMS: atom_id res chain seq x y z
N MET A 1 14.58 51.26 16.21
CA MET A 1 14.10 50.56 15.00
C MET A 1 15.24 50.01 14.13
N ARG A 2 16.51 50.44 14.30
CA ARG A 2 17.70 49.78 13.69
C ARG A 2 18.19 48.55 14.46
N GLU A 3 18.18 48.62 15.79
CA GLU A 3 18.70 47.55 16.68
C GLU A 3 17.99 46.19 16.53
N PHE A 4 16.73 46.17 16.08
CA PHE A 4 15.98 44.92 15.89
C PHE A 4 16.56 44.08 14.73
N TRP A 5 17.03 44.74 13.67
CA TRP A 5 17.54 44.09 12.46
C TRP A 5 19.04 43.79 12.52
N ASP A 6 19.82 44.49 13.36
CA ASP A 6 21.24 44.16 13.60
C ASP A 6 21.41 42.88 14.43
N THR A 7 20.47 42.57 15.32
CA THR A 7 20.55 41.37 16.18
C THR A 7 19.92 40.13 15.53
N HIS A 8 19.08 40.31 14.52
CA HIS A 8 18.42 39.22 13.80
C HIS A 8 18.99 39.12 12.38
N ASP A 9 20.30 38.85 12.30
CA ASP A 9 20.89 38.35 11.06
C ASP A 9 20.30 36.96 10.79
N SER A 10 19.33 36.90 9.88
CA SER A 10 18.58 35.69 9.51
C SER A 10 19.43 34.56 8.90
N ALA A 11 20.75 34.75 8.76
CA ALA A 11 21.67 33.80 8.17
C ALA A 11 22.03 32.61 9.08
N ALA A 12 21.82 32.70 10.40
CA ALA A 12 22.24 31.65 11.35
C ALA A 12 21.26 30.47 11.49
N TYR A 13 20.07 30.52 10.89
CA TYR A 13 19.04 29.50 11.08
C TYR A 13 19.43 28.10 10.53
N PHE A 14 20.33 28.07 9.55
CA PHE A 14 20.81 26.83 8.94
C PHE A 14 22.06 26.25 9.60
N GLU A 15 22.79 27.04 10.41
CA GLU A 15 24.01 26.57 11.09
C GLU A 15 23.70 25.66 12.30
N ASP A 16 22.50 25.79 12.87
CA ASP A 16 22.02 24.98 14.01
C ASP A 16 21.13 23.79 13.59
N MET A 17 20.94 23.54 12.28
CA MET A 17 20.21 22.36 11.81
C MET A 17 21.19 21.18 11.69
N GLU A 18 20.98 20.14 12.51
CA GLU A 18 21.66 18.86 12.31
C GLU A 18 21.18 18.21 11.00
N ASP A 19 22.11 17.67 10.23
CA ASP A 19 21.82 16.89 9.03
C ASP A 19 21.13 15.58 9.43
N ASP A 20 19.79 15.58 9.44
CA ASP A 20 19.00 14.37 9.67
C ASP A 20 18.78 13.59 8.37
N GLU A 21 19.48 12.46 8.23
CA GLU A 21 19.26 11.52 7.13
C GLU A 21 17.99 10.67 7.37
N VAL A 22 16.89 11.02 6.70
CA VAL A 22 15.67 10.22 6.74
C VAL A 22 15.77 9.05 5.75
N GLN A 23 15.73 7.81 6.27
CA GLN A 23 15.62 6.63 5.42
C GLN A 23 14.21 6.52 4.81
N VAL A 24 14.06 6.97 3.57
CA VAL A 24 12.83 6.80 2.80
C VAL A 24 12.78 5.38 2.24
N THR A 25 12.00 4.49 2.86
CA THR A 25 11.75 3.16 2.31
C THR A 25 10.67 3.23 1.22
N PHE A 26 11.06 3.14 -0.04
CA PHE A 26 10.10 2.92 -1.13
C PHE A 26 9.52 1.50 -0.98
N LYS A 27 8.30 1.40 -0.45
CA LYS A 27 7.55 0.13 -0.46
C LYS A 27 7.40 -0.31 -1.91
N HIS A 28 7.91 -1.48 -2.24
CA HIS A 28 7.87 -2.06 -3.57
C HIS A 28 6.47 -1.95 -4.18
N GLU A 29 6.43 -1.61 -5.46
CA GLU A 29 5.20 -1.39 -6.23
C GLU A 29 4.22 -2.55 -6.05
N LYS A 30 2.99 -2.24 -5.64
CA LYS A 30 1.93 -3.24 -5.64
C LYS A 30 1.63 -3.60 -7.10
N GLY A 31 2.00 -4.81 -7.52
CA GLY A 31 1.64 -5.30 -8.85
C GLY A 31 0.13 -5.29 -9.04
N VAL A 32 -0.35 -4.68 -10.14
CA VAL A 32 -1.77 -4.62 -10.49
C VAL A 32 -2.07 -5.69 -11.54
N LEU A 33 -3.05 -6.55 -11.25
CA LEU A 33 -3.56 -7.54 -12.18
C LEU A 33 -4.97 -7.12 -12.65
N VAL A 34 -5.12 -6.85 -13.94
CA VAL A 34 -6.42 -6.55 -14.56
C VAL A 34 -6.90 -7.79 -15.32
N LEU A 35 -8.05 -8.33 -14.91
CA LEU A 35 -8.65 -9.52 -15.51
C LEU A 35 -10.11 -9.20 -15.90
N PRO A 36 -10.47 -9.26 -17.19
CA PRO A 36 -11.86 -9.12 -17.59
C PRO A 36 -12.68 -10.30 -17.07
N LEU A 37 -13.71 -10.00 -16.28
CA LEU A 37 -14.67 -10.98 -15.78
C LEU A 37 -16.00 -10.79 -16.53
N GLY A 38 -16.62 -11.88 -16.96
CA GLY A 38 -17.97 -11.84 -17.52
C GLY A 38 -18.97 -11.32 -16.48
N GLU A 39 -20.01 -10.62 -16.93
CA GLU A 39 -20.96 -9.92 -16.04
C GLU A 39 -21.57 -10.83 -14.98
N GLY A 40 -21.98 -12.05 -15.36
CA GLY A 40 -22.55 -13.01 -14.42
C GLY A 40 -21.59 -13.39 -13.30
N ARG A 41 -20.30 -13.58 -13.62
CA ARG A 41 -19.28 -13.90 -12.61
C ARG A 41 -19.02 -12.71 -11.70
N LEU A 42 -18.98 -11.49 -12.24
CA LEU A 42 -18.81 -10.28 -11.44
C LEU A 42 -20.00 -10.07 -10.50
N ARG A 43 -21.22 -10.37 -10.95
CA ARG A 43 -22.43 -10.32 -10.12
C ARG A 43 -22.35 -11.29 -8.94
N SER A 44 -22.02 -12.55 -9.19
CA SER A 44 -21.88 -13.55 -8.12
C SER A 44 -20.80 -13.16 -7.10
N VAL A 45 -19.67 -12.62 -7.54
CA VAL A 45 -18.62 -12.14 -6.63
C VAL A 45 -19.14 -11.00 -5.73
N ARG A 46 -19.98 -10.11 -6.26
CA ARG A 46 -20.57 -9.01 -5.48
C ARG A 46 -21.59 -9.50 -4.47
N GLU A 47 -22.44 -10.45 -4.87
CA GLU A 47 -23.44 -11.06 -3.98
C GLU A 47 -22.75 -11.76 -2.81
N ILE A 48 -21.76 -12.62 -3.07
CA ILE A 48 -21.01 -13.32 -2.02
C ILE A 48 -20.27 -12.33 -1.11
N ALA A 49 -19.62 -11.30 -1.69
CA ALA A 49 -18.91 -10.30 -0.91
C ALA A 49 -19.87 -9.52 0.01
N LEU A 50 -21.07 -9.22 -0.45
CA LEU A 50 -22.11 -8.57 0.34
C LEU A 50 -22.59 -9.46 1.50
N GLU A 51 -22.84 -10.74 1.22
CA GLU A 51 -23.24 -11.74 2.23
C GLU A 51 -22.16 -11.90 3.31
N GLU A 52 -20.88 -11.89 2.93
CA GLU A 52 -19.74 -12.00 3.83
C GLU A 52 -19.35 -10.67 4.51
N GLY A 53 -19.98 -9.55 4.13
CA GLY A 53 -19.67 -8.22 4.67
C GLY A 53 -18.28 -7.69 4.31
N VAL A 54 -17.72 -8.13 3.16
CA VAL A 54 -16.38 -7.76 2.68
C VAL A 54 -16.43 -7.09 1.31
N SER A 55 -15.34 -6.44 0.89
CA SER A 55 -15.24 -5.93 -0.48
C SER A 55 -14.97 -7.07 -1.47
N SER A 56 -15.47 -6.96 -2.69
CA SER A 56 -15.18 -7.92 -3.78
C SER A 56 -13.67 -8.10 -4.01
N ASN A 57 -12.87 -7.04 -3.86
CA ASN A 57 -11.41 -7.12 -3.98
C ASN A 57 -10.78 -7.96 -2.87
N LEU A 58 -11.25 -7.80 -1.63
CA LEU A 58 -10.75 -8.59 -0.50
C LEU A 58 -11.12 -10.06 -0.65
N LEU A 59 -12.37 -10.34 -1.06
CA LEU A 59 -12.86 -11.69 -1.33
C LEU A 59 -12.01 -12.38 -2.41
N LEU A 60 -11.84 -11.73 -3.56
CA LEU A 60 -11.04 -12.27 -4.67
C LEU A 60 -9.58 -12.48 -4.25
N LYS A 61 -8.99 -11.55 -3.50
CA LYS A 61 -7.64 -11.71 -2.97
C LYS A 61 -7.55 -12.95 -2.08
N SER A 62 -8.49 -13.14 -1.16
CA SER A 62 -8.53 -14.31 -0.27
C SER A 62 -8.59 -15.63 -1.05
N TRP A 63 -9.48 -15.71 -2.05
CA TRP A 63 -9.60 -16.91 -2.89
C TRP A 63 -8.33 -17.20 -3.70
N ILE A 64 -7.68 -16.15 -4.23
CA ILE A 64 -6.38 -16.30 -4.92
C ILE A 64 -5.33 -16.84 -3.95
N ASP A 65 -5.20 -16.25 -2.75
CA ASP A 65 -4.24 -16.67 -1.73
C ASP A 65 -4.48 -18.13 -1.29
N GLU A 66 -5.74 -18.53 -1.11
CA GLU A 66 -6.10 -19.91 -0.81
C GLU A 66 -5.74 -20.87 -1.95
N GLY A 67 -6.04 -20.50 -3.20
CA GLY A 67 -5.71 -21.29 -4.38
C GLY A 67 -4.20 -21.55 -4.49
N ILE A 68 -3.39 -20.51 -4.28
CA ILE A 68 -1.93 -20.60 -4.27
C ILE A 68 -1.46 -21.51 -3.14
N LYS A 69 -1.95 -21.31 -1.91
CA LYS A 69 -1.60 -22.15 -0.76
C LYS A 69 -1.90 -23.62 -1.01
N ARG A 70 -3.07 -23.95 -1.58
CA ARG A 70 -3.45 -25.33 -1.91
C ARG A 70 -2.50 -25.94 -2.94
N LYS A 71 -2.15 -25.22 -4.01
CA LYS A 71 -1.19 -25.70 -5.02
C LYS A 71 0.21 -25.90 -4.46
N MET A 72 0.71 -24.98 -3.64
CA MET A 72 2.03 -25.12 -3.00
C MET A 72 2.09 -26.29 -2.03
N LYS A 73 1.02 -26.56 -1.28
CA LYS A 73 0.94 -27.75 -0.41
C LYS A 73 0.98 -29.05 -1.21
N ILE A 74 0.32 -29.11 -2.36
CA ILE A 74 0.37 -30.28 -3.25
C ILE A 74 1.80 -30.52 -3.74
N ILE A 75 2.50 -29.47 -4.19
CA ILE A 75 3.87 -29.58 -4.71
C ILE A 75 4.87 -30.03 -3.64
N LYS A 76 4.68 -29.65 -2.37
CA LYS A 76 5.57 -30.05 -1.26
C LYS A 76 5.38 -31.50 -0.80
N ASN A 77 4.25 -32.12 -1.14
CA ASN A 77 3.90 -33.48 -0.73
C ASN A 77 4.13 -34.52 -1.86
N VAL A 78 4.71 -34.10 -2.98
CA VAL A 78 5.10 -34.93 -4.13
C VAL A 78 6.62 -34.95 -4.17
#